data_AF-A0A2M8KWD3-F1
#
_entry.id   AF-A0A2M8KWD3-F1
#
_cell.length_a   1.000
_cell.length_b   1.000
_cell.length_c   1.000
_cell.angle_alpha   90.00
_cell.angle_beta   90.00
_cell.angle_gamma   90.00
#
_symmetry.space_group_name_H-M   'P 1'
#
loop_
_entity.id
_entity.type
_entity.pdbx_description
1 polymer ?
#
loop_
_entity_poly.entity_id
_entity_poly.type
_entity_poly.pdbx_seq_one_letter_code
_entity_poly.pdbx_strand_id
1 'polypeptide(L)'
;MSFKDIQSIIEWIQKSWYEKYTGVVIFFAVFYAGRQFLSFVLKDSTDDLIIKNLWEMVTFGALLLAIFSLIIWFVNTRYPKRKKENIGIVIAIRDNSENARKVKQDVIDNFQSILSGIESGAFIELIELEDYHAKKVVDDDTAKIASNKTRGQFVIWGKSLNYEDQYRFDLRFMVRHRRLKKIQQQVVAQSFTEALIDKKWDFVARDILGAIPVTAQNIREIALYVIGIAAHLSGDFNTHKKLHSDLYNILHSDLKKRKDLSPVFQRLPFWLAETNSILGTQQYFLSNLDNAIDLNEKALAILPNHYGARLSKALYLFEKGDVLGSKKVIKQIKKQNRNSSLPDSAWRYSEAFLVLLEGNFERSFNLYKKALDGYVTDFTLNSVLVFLAEYYKKYQSKKELLFVQGLMYEKNNNMPGSLKMYEAFLKEVDRQKEEYDTFIRYAKESLKKIYREMSLKKEDQLPLSQL
;
A
#
# COMPACT_ATOMS: atom_id res chain seq x y z
N MET A 1 -37.29 42.25 21.27
CA MET A 1 -36.00 41.56 21.46
C MET A 1 -34.93 42.63 21.53
N SER A 2 -34.07 42.61 22.54
CA SER A 2 -32.99 43.59 22.69
C SER A 2 -31.80 43.25 21.79
N PHE A 3 -30.93 44.22 21.51
CA PHE A 3 -29.69 43.98 20.75
C PHE A 3 -28.78 42.92 21.41
N LYS A 4 -28.75 42.86 22.75
CA LYS A 4 -28.00 41.85 23.50
C LYS A 4 -28.52 40.43 23.25
N ASP A 5 -29.83 40.27 23.10
CA ASP A 5 -30.44 38.96 22.82
C ASP A 5 -30.03 38.46 21.42
N ILE A 6 -29.99 39.36 20.44
CA ILE A 6 -29.54 39.04 19.08
C ILE A 6 -28.06 38.64 19.08
N GLN A 7 -27.20 39.37 19.78
CA GLN A 7 -25.79 39.00 19.92
C GLN A 7 -25.62 37.62 20.57
N SER A 8 -26.38 37.34 21.62
CA SER A 8 -26.35 36.04 22.31
C SER A 8 -26.77 34.88 21.40
N ILE A 9 -27.77 35.10 20.54
CA ILE A 9 -28.20 34.13 19.53
C ILE A 9 -27.12 33.92 18.48
N ILE A 10 -26.49 35.00 17.98
CA ILE A 10 -25.41 34.90 16.99
C ILE A 10 -24.22 34.14 17.58
N GLU A 11 -23.81 34.45 18.80
CA GLU A 11 -22.73 33.75 19.50
C GLU A 11 -23.07 32.27 19.71
N TRP A 12 -24.32 31.96 20.10
CA TRP A 12 -24.78 30.58 20.22
C TRP A 12 -24.76 29.85 18.87
N ILE A 13 -25.27 30.47 17.80
CA ILE A 13 -25.25 29.91 16.45
C ILE A 13 -23.80 29.67 16.01
N GLN A 14 -22.88 30.62 16.23
CA GLN A 14 -21.47 30.45 15.88
C GLN A 14 -20.81 29.30 16.64
N LYS A 15 -21.08 29.20 17.95
CA LYS A 15 -20.53 28.14 18.80
C LYS A 15 -21.10 26.76 18.48
N SER A 16 -22.39 26.68 18.23
CA SER A 16 -23.11 25.44 17.98
C SER A 16 -23.29 25.13 16.51
N TRP A 17 -22.85 25.98 15.56
CA TRP A 17 -23.11 25.84 14.10
C TRP A 17 -22.88 24.42 13.62
N TYR A 18 -21.81 23.81 14.11
CA TYR A 18 -21.39 22.50 13.67
C TYR A 18 -22.07 21.33 14.41
N GLU A 19 -22.79 21.54 15.52
CA GLU A 19 -23.48 20.46 16.22
C GLU A 19 -24.56 19.79 15.37
N LYS A 20 -24.81 18.50 15.61
CA LYS A 20 -25.66 17.64 14.77
C LYS A 20 -27.07 18.18 14.54
N TYR A 21 -27.60 18.96 15.49
CA TYR A 21 -28.99 19.44 15.47
C TYR A 21 -29.11 20.93 15.17
N THR A 22 -28.01 21.67 15.01
CA THR A 22 -28.07 23.13 14.85
C THR A 22 -28.74 23.55 13.56
N GLY A 23 -28.49 22.85 12.45
CA GLY A 23 -29.21 23.10 11.20
C GLY A 23 -30.74 22.94 11.36
N VAL A 24 -31.18 21.97 12.17
CA VAL A 24 -32.61 21.73 12.47
C VAL A 24 -33.17 22.83 13.38
N VAL A 25 -32.42 23.24 14.40
CA VAL A 25 -32.84 24.35 15.29
C VAL A 25 -32.95 25.66 14.50
N ILE A 26 -31.98 25.97 13.63
CA ILE A 26 -32.02 27.14 12.76
C ILE A 26 -33.18 27.06 11.78
N PHE A 27 -33.43 25.89 11.18
CA PHE A 27 -34.59 25.66 10.32
C PHE A 27 -35.89 26.04 11.03
N PHE A 28 -36.13 25.50 12.23
CA PHE A 28 -37.34 25.80 12.99
C PHE A 28 -37.40 27.25 13.49
N ALA A 29 -36.26 27.83 13.89
CA ALA A 29 -36.18 29.22 14.33
C ALA A 29 -36.51 30.21 13.20
N VAL A 30 -35.94 30.02 12.01
CA VAL A 30 -36.22 30.84 10.81
C VAL A 30 -37.68 30.69 10.39
N PHE A 31 -38.19 29.46 10.37
CA PHE A 31 -39.60 29.20 10.05
C PHE A 31 -40.56 29.85 11.05
N TYR A 32 -40.28 29.71 12.35
CA TYR A 32 -41.09 30.32 13.41
C TYR A 32 -41.02 31.85 13.36
N ALA A 33 -39.83 32.43 13.19
CA ALA A 33 -39.66 33.88 13.07
C ALA A 33 -40.41 34.45 11.87
N GLY A 34 -40.35 33.77 10.71
CA GLY A 34 -41.12 34.14 9.53
C GLY A 34 -42.63 34.12 9.79
N ARG A 35 -43.12 33.09 10.49
CA ARG A 35 -44.55 33.01 10.89
C ARG A 35 -44.96 34.12 11.87
N GLN A 36 -44.11 34.44 12.85
CA GLN A 36 -44.40 35.51 13.81
C GLN A 36 -44.41 36.88 13.15
N PHE A 37 -43.42 37.17 12.30
CA PHE A 37 -43.36 38.40 11.53
C PHE A 37 -44.62 38.59 10.67
N LEU A 38 -45.07 37.53 10.01
CA LEU A 38 -46.30 37.53 9.23
C LEU A 38 -47.55 37.83 10.06
N SER A 39 -47.69 37.19 11.23
CA SER A 39 -48.81 37.46 12.13
C SER A 39 -48.83 38.90 12.65
N PHE A 40 -47.65 39.51 12.79
CA PHE A 40 -47.52 40.92 13.16
C PHE A 40 -47.93 41.85 12.01
N VAL A 41 -47.46 41.60 10.78
CA VAL A 41 -47.78 42.41 9.59
C VAL A 41 -49.27 42.35 9.24
N LEU A 42 -49.93 41.21 9.46
CA LEU A 42 -51.34 41.01 9.09
C LEU A 42 -52.35 41.42 10.17
N LYS A 43 -51.90 41.88 11.34
CA LYS A 43 -52.78 42.16 12.48
C LYS A 43 -53.85 43.22 12.20
N ASP A 44 -53.59 44.14 11.27
CA ASP A 44 -54.47 45.28 10.95
C ASP A 44 -55.13 45.18 9.56
N SER A 45 -54.98 44.06 8.85
CA SER A 45 -55.59 43.85 7.52
C SER A 45 -57.03 43.34 7.67
N THR A 46 -57.97 43.87 6.89
CA THR A 46 -59.40 43.49 6.93
C THR A 46 -59.86 42.60 5.79
N ASP A 47 -59.05 42.41 4.75
CA ASP A 47 -59.40 41.62 3.57
C ASP A 47 -58.90 40.16 3.69
N ASP A 48 -59.82 39.24 3.98
CA ASP A 48 -59.54 37.81 4.21
C ASP A 48 -58.81 37.14 3.04
N LEU A 49 -59.08 37.55 1.80
CA LEU A 49 -58.47 36.93 0.62
C LEU A 49 -57.01 37.34 0.47
N ILE A 50 -56.71 38.63 0.70
CA ILE A 50 -55.35 39.17 0.67
C ILE A 50 -54.53 38.57 1.82
N ILE A 51 -55.13 38.45 3.01
CA ILE A 51 -54.51 37.83 4.18
C ILE A 51 -54.10 36.40 3.88
N LYS A 52 -54.99 35.58 3.29
CA LYS A 52 -54.70 34.19 2.96
C LYS A 52 -53.54 34.05 1.97
N ASN A 53 -53.56 34.79 0.88
CA ASN A 53 -52.52 34.73 -0.15
C ASN A 53 -51.15 35.20 0.38
N LEU A 54 -51.13 36.28 1.18
CA LEU A 54 -49.91 36.73 1.86
C LEU A 54 -49.42 35.68 2.86
N TRP A 55 -50.33 34.98 3.55
CA TRP A 55 -49.98 33.91 4.48
C TRP A 55 -49.25 32.76 3.77
N GLU A 56 -49.80 32.31 2.64
CA GLU A 56 -49.22 31.25 1.82
C GLU A 56 -47.87 31.67 1.21
N MET A 57 -47.76 32.89 0.69
CA MET A 57 -46.50 33.39 0.13
C MET A 57 -45.37 33.49 1.17
N VAL A 58 -45.65 34.05 2.35
CA VAL A 58 -44.60 34.24 3.37
C VAL A 58 -44.24 32.93 4.04
N THR A 59 -45.19 32.01 4.28
CA THR A 59 -44.86 30.67 4.79
C THR A 59 -44.02 29.88 3.79
N PHE A 60 -44.34 29.95 2.50
CA PHE A 60 -43.53 29.35 1.44
C PHE A 60 -42.12 29.97 1.38
N GLY A 61 -42.01 31.30 1.45
CA GLY A 61 -40.72 32.00 1.49
C GLY A 61 -39.88 31.62 2.71
N ALA A 62 -40.48 31.56 3.90
CA ALA A 62 -39.81 31.13 5.14
C ALA A 62 -39.34 29.68 5.06
N LEU A 63 -40.15 28.79 4.46
CA LEU A 63 -39.78 27.40 4.23
C LEU A 63 -38.58 27.29 3.28
N LEU A 64 -38.55 28.05 2.18
CA LEU A 64 -37.42 28.08 1.26
C LEU A 64 -36.14 28.56 1.94
N LEU A 65 -36.20 29.63 2.74
CA LEU A 65 -35.07 30.13 3.51
C LEU A 65 -34.57 29.11 4.53
N ALA A 66 -35.49 28.39 5.19
CA ALA A 66 -35.14 27.35 6.14
C ALA A 66 -34.46 26.16 5.45
N ILE A 67 -34.98 25.70 4.31
CA ILE A 67 -34.35 24.65 3.48
C ILE A 67 -32.97 25.11 2.99
N PHE A 68 -32.84 26.34 2.51
CA PHE A 68 -31.58 26.90 2.04
C PHE A 68 -30.54 26.96 3.16
N SER A 69 -30.94 27.39 4.36
CA SER A 69 -30.09 27.39 5.56
C SER A 69 -29.62 25.98 5.93
N LEU A 70 -30.51 24.98 5.84
CA LEU A 70 -30.17 23.58 6.08
C LEU A 70 -29.19 23.03 5.03
N ILE A 71 -29.34 23.42 3.76
CA ILE A 71 -28.41 23.06 2.68
C ILE A 71 -27.03 23.68 2.95
N ILE A 72 -26.96 24.98 3.28
CA ILE A 72 -25.69 25.65 3.63
C ILE A 72 -25.04 24.94 4.81
N TRP A 73 -25.81 24.66 5.87
CA TRP A 73 -25.32 23.91 7.02
C TRP A 73 -24.78 22.53 6.62
N PHE A 74 -25.52 21.78 5.80
CA PHE A 74 -25.10 20.45 5.35
C PHE A 74 -23.83 20.49 4.49
N VAL A 75 -23.68 21.49 3.64
CA VAL A 75 -22.48 21.69 2.81
C VAL A 75 -21.28 22.04 3.69
N ASN A 76 -21.44 22.97 4.63
CA ASN A 76 -20.35 23.44 5.50
C ASN A 76 -19.95 22.44 6.59
N THR A 77 -20.84 21.52 6.98
CA THR A 77 -20.53 20.49 8.01
C THR A 77 -20.06 19.17 7.43
N ARG A 78 -19.99 19.06 6.10
CA ARG A 78 -19.53 17.85 5.42
C ARG A 78 -18.01 17.81 5.43
N TYR A 79 -17.45 16.64 5.76
CA TYR A 79 -16.02 16.40 5.60
C TYR A 79 -15.59 16.64 4.15
N PRO A 80 -14.54 17.45 3.90
CA PRO A 80 -13.96 17.60 2.58
C PRO A 80 -13.48 16.23 2.07
N LYS A 81 -13.67 15.96 0.78
CA LYS A 81 -13.33 14.67 0.17
C LYS A 81 -12.24 14.87 -0.87
N ARG A 82 -11.23 14.00 -0.85
CA ARG A 82 -10.20 14.00 -1.91
C ARG A 82 -10.78 13.69 -3.29
N LYS A 83 -10.08 14.13 -4.32
CA LYS A 83 -10.23 13.68 -5.71
C LYS A 83 -9.88 12.19 -5.83
N LYS A 84 -10.54 11.47 -6.74
CA LYS A 84 -10.49 10.00 -6.85
C LYS A 84 -9.09 9.44 -7.14
N GLU A 85 -8.28 10.18 -7.88
CA GLU A 85 -6.94 9.77 -8.31
C GLU A 85 -5.82 10.22 -7.36
N ASN A 86 -6.14 11.16 -6.47
CA ASN A 86 -5.15 11.74 -5.56
C ASN A 86 -5.00 10.91 -4.28
N ILE A 87 -3.84 11.03 -3.66
CA ILE A 87 -3.56 10.56 -2.30
C ILE A 87 -3.97 11.69 -1.35
N GLY A 88 -4.99 11.45 -0.52
CA GLY A 88 -5.42 12.43 0.48
C GLY A 88 -4.59 12.31 1.75
N ILE A 89 -3.93 13.39 2.15
CA ILE A 89 -3.32 13.56 3.48
C ILE A 89 -4.24 14.44 4.31
N VAL A 90 -4.87 13.86 5.33
CA VAL A 90 -5.82 14.54 6.20
C VAL A 90 -5.08 15.09 7.40
N ILE A 91 -5.24 16.38 7.69
CA ILE A 91 -4.65 17.04 8.85
C ILE A 91 -5.75 17.44 9.83
N ALA A 92 -5.63 16.97 11.06
CA ALA A 92 -6.60 17.16 12.14
C ALA A 92 -5.86 17.58 13.43
N ILE A 93 -5.19 18.73 13.38
CA ILE A 93 -4.39 19.27 14.51
C ILE A 93 -5.23 20.29 15.27
N ARG A 94 -5.38 20.08 16.58
CA ARG A 94 -6.11 20.98 17.48
C ARG A 94 -5.16 22.01 18.08
N ASP A 95 -5.56 23.26 18.23
CA ASP A 95 -4.80 24.30 18.94
C ASP A 95 -5.41 24.61 20.32
N ASN A 96 -4.56 25.10 21.25
CA ASN A 96 -4.98 25.57 22.57
C ASN A 96 -4.99 27.11 22.71
N SER A 97 -4.47 27.85 21.72
CA SER A 97 -4.34 29.31 21.74
C SER A 97 -4.29 29.86 20.31
N GLU A 98 -4.58 31.16 20.14
CA GLU A 98 -4.49 31.81 18.83
C GLU A 98 -3.07 31.74 18.24
N ASN A 99 -2.04 31.88 19.08
CA ASN A 99 -0.65 31.74 18.65
C ASN A 99 -0.35 30.32 18.18
N ALA A 100 -0.78 29.29 18.92
CA ALA A 100 -0.65 27.89 18.49
C ALA A 100 -1.37 27.62 17.16
N ARG A 101 -2.48 28.32 16.89
CA ARG A 101 -3.21 28.26 15.61
C ARG A 101 -2.41 28.85 14.45
N LYS A 102 -1.80 30.02 14.63
CA LYS A 102 -0.93 30.65 13.62
C LYS A 102 0.24 29.73 13.26
N VAL A 103 0.92 29.21 14.28
CA VAL A 103 2.05 28.28 14.10
C VAL A 103 1.63 26.98 13.45
N LYS A 104 0.45 26.44 13.81
CA LYS A 104 -0.16 25.28 13.13
C LYS A 104 -0.34 25.59 11.64
N GLN A 105 -0.93 26.73 11.30
CA GLN A 105 -1.17 27.11 9.91
C GLN A 105 0.15 27.25 9.15
N ASP A 106 1.14 27.93 9.73
CA ASP A 106 2.45 28.11 9.08
C ASP A 106 3.12 26.76 8.79
N VAL A 107 3.02 25.78 9.69
CA VAL A 107 3.52 24.41 9.46
C VAL A 107 2.76 23.72 8.32
N ILE A 108 1.44 23.85 8.28
CA ILE A 108 0.58 23.26 7.23
C ILE A 108 0.89 23.88 5.87
N ASP A 109 1.01 25.21 5.80
CA ASP A 109 1.30 25.96 4.58
C ASP A 109 2.71 25.62 4.06
N ASN A 110 3.71 25.57 4.95
CA ASN A 110 5.05 25.11 4.59
C ASN A 110 5.02 23.66 4.08
N PHE A 111 4.26 22.78 4.74
CA PHE A 111 4.12 21.39 4.31
C PHE A 111 3.47 21.29 2.93
N GLN A 112 2.43 22.06 2.65
CA GLN A 112 1.78 22.14 1.34
C GLN A 112 2.73 22.68 0.26
N SER A 113 3.45 23.76 0.56
CA SER A 113 4.44 24.35 -0.36
C SER A 113 5.55 23.36 -0.69
N ILE A 114 6.08 22.67 0.33
CA ILE A 114 7.12 21.65 0.20
C ILE A 114 6.62 20.45 -0.62
N LEU A 115 5.39 19.99 -0.41
CA LEU A 115 4.78 18.92 -1.20
C LEU A 115 4.56 19.34 -2.66
N SER A 116 4.17 20.59 -2.91
CA SER A 116 3.94 21.09 -4.27
C SER A 116 5.24 21.19 -5.08
N GLY A 117 6.40 21.23 -4.41
CA GLY A 117 7.72 21.33 -5.04
C GLY A 117 8.33 20.01 -5.52
N ILE A 118 7.67 18.87 -5.32
CA ILE A 118 8.16 17.54 -5.75
C ILE A 118 7.25 16.93 -6.82
N GLU A 119 7.76 16.00 -7.63
CA GLU A 119 6.99 15.40 -8.74
C GLU A 119 5.71 14.72 -8.22
N SER A 120 5.81 14.03 -7.08
CA SER A 120 4.66 13.38 -6.45
C SER A 120 3.62 14.32 -5.85
N GLY A 121 4.00 15.59 -5.65
CA GLY A 121 3.11 16.65 -5.18
C GLY A 121 1.86 16.80 -6.03
N ALA A 122 1.97 16.60 -7.35
CA ALA A 122 0.87 16.77 -8.29
C ALA A 122 -0.33 15.84 -8.03
N PHE A 123 -0.12 14.70 -7.37
CA PHE A 123 -1.18 13.75 -7.02
C PHE A 123 -1.40 13.62 -5.50
N ILE A 124 -0.75 14.45 -4.67
CA ILE A 124 -1.00 14.51 -3.23
C ILE A 124 -1.94 15.68 -2.96
N GLU A 125 -3.04 15.41 -2.26
CA GLU A 125 -4.03 16.41 -1.86
C GLU A 125 -4.01 16.55 -0.34
N LEU A 126 -3.69 17.75 0.13
CA LEU A 126 -3.76 18.10 1.54
C LEU A 126 -5.19 18.48 1.92
N ILE A 127 -5.74 17.79 2.91
CA ILE A 127 -7.08 18.00 3.42
C ILE A 127 -6.97 18.46 4.87
N GLU A 128 -6.91 19.77 5.07
CA GLU A 128 -7.02 20.34 6.41
C GLU A 128 -8.48 20.24 6.88
N LEU A 129 -8.67 19.64 8.06
CA LEU A 129 -9.97 19.62 8.72
C LEU A 129 -10.15 20.90 9.53
N GLU A 130 -11.31 21.54 9.35
CA GLU A 130 -11.72 22.65 10.21
C GLU A 130 -11.67 22.25 11.70
N ASP A 131 -11.43 23.24 12.57
CA ASP A 131 -11.24 23.03 14.01
C ASP A 131 -12.34 22.17 14.65
N TYR A 132 -13.58 22.32 14.21
CA TYR A 132 -14.69 21.48 14.67
C TYR A 132 -14.48 19.99 14.36
N HIS A 133 -14.07 19.67 13.15
CA HIS A 133 -13.81 18.29 12.74
C HIS A 133 -12.53 17.77 13.40
N ALA A 134 -11.49 18.59 13.49
CA ALA A 134 -10.24 18.24 14.18
C ALA A 134 -10.47 17.91 15.66
N LYS A 135 -11.35 18.65 16.37
CA LYS A 135 -11.72 18.39 17.77
C LYS A 135 -12.30 17.00 18.01
N LYS A 136 -12.92 16.39 17.00
CA LYS A 136 -13.49 15.04 17.08
C LYS A 136 -12.47 13.92 16.87
N VAL A 137 -11.29 14.24 16.34
CA VAL A 137 -10.24 13.24 16.04
C VAL A 137 -9.28 13.20 17.22
N VAL A 138 -9.58 12.33 18.18
CA VAL A 138 -8.86 12.26 19.46
C VAL A 138 -8.07 10.97 19.63
N ASP A 139 -8.42 9.93 18.87
CA ASP A 139 -7.90 8.58 18.95
C ASP A 139 -7.89 7.91 17.56
N ASP A 140 -7.39 6.68 17.50
CA ASP A 140 -7.22 5.93 16.25
C ASP A 140 -8.57 5.61 15.58
N ASP A 141 -9.62 5.36 16.36
CA ASP A 141 -10.96 5.04 15.84
C ASP A 141 -11.62 6.26 15.18
N THR A 142 -11.53 7.41 15.84
CA THR A 142 -12.02 8.68 15.27
C THR A 142 -11.17 9.15 14.09
N ALA A 143 -9.86 8.89 14.09
CA ALA A 143 -8.99 9.12 12.93
C ALA A 143 -9.38 8.23 11.73
N LYS A 144 -9.71 6.96 11.99
CA LYS A 144 -10.25 6.04 10.98
C LYS A 144 -11.59 6.52 10.40
N ILE A 145 -12.49 7.05 11.24
CA ILE A 145 -13.74 7.65 10.76
C ILE A 145 -13.45 8.86 9.86
N ALA A 146 -12.53 9.74 10.26
CA ALA A 146 -12.12 10.89 9.46
C ALA A 146 -11.50 10.47 8.12
N SER A 147 -10.59 9.50 8.11
CA SER A 147 -10.03 8.90 6.88
C SER A 147 -11.12 8.38 5.95
N ASN A 148 -12.13 7.67 6.49
CA ASN A 148 -13.22 7.12 5.68
C ASN A 148 -14.11 8.22 5.09
N LYS A 149 -14.46 9.24 5.88
CA LYS A 149 -15.34 10.33 5.44
C LYS A 149 -14.69 11.24 4.39
N THR A 150 -13.39 11.53 4.57
CA THR A 150 -12.58 12.34 3.63
C THR A 150 -12.04 11.52 2.45
N ARG A 151 -12.08 10.19 2.57
CA ARG A 151 -11.40 9.22 1.70
C ARG A 151 -9.87 9.34 1.72
N GLY A 152 -9.28 10.05 2.68
CA GLY A 152 -7.82 10.19 2.82
C GLY A 152 -7.11 8.87 3.13
N GLN A 153 -5.88 8.75 2.64
CA GLN A 153 -5.01 7.59 2.81
C GLN A 153 -4.07 7.76 3.99
N PHE A 154 -3.73 8.99 4.35
CA PHE A 154 -2.87 9.29 5.48
C PHE A 154 -3.59 10.29 6.38
N VAL A 155 -3.57 10.07 7.69
CA VAL A 155 -4.16 10.98 8.66
C VAL A 155 -3.10 11.38 9.66
N ILE A 156 -2.96 12.68 9.85
CA ILE A 156 -2.14 13.32 10.87
C ILE A 156 -3.11 13.99 11.83
N TRP A 157 -3.11 13.61 13.09
CA TRP A 157 -3.96 14.24 14.10
C TRP A 157 -3.21 14.46 15.39
N GLY A 158 -3.66 15.41 16.21
CA GLY A 158 -2.91 15.74 17.40
C GLY A 158 -3.29 17.06 18.05
N LYS A 159 -2.30 17.65 18.73
CA LYS A 159 -2.40 18.97 19.35
C LYS A 159 -1.16 19.80 19.04
N SER A 160 -1.38 21.07 18.72
CA SER A 160 -0.41 22.15 18.79
C SER A 160 -0.63 22.89 20.11
N LEU A 161 0.38 22.87 20.98
CA LEU A 161 0.33 23.43 22.32
C LEU A 161 1.33 24.59 22.41
N ASN A 162 0.85 25.74 22.89
CA ASN A 162 1.70 26.86 23.29
C ASN A 162 1.85 26.89 24.81
N TYR A 163 3.08 26.98 25.29
CA TYR A 163 3.51 27.07 26.68
C TYR A 163 4.44 28.29 26.84
N GLU A 164 3.89 29.51 26.77
CA GLU A 164 4.59 30.82 26.90
C GLU A 164 5.89 30.96 26.07
N ASP A 165 6.97 30.27 26.48
CA ASP A 165 8.28 30.22 25.82
C ASP A 165 8.49 29.01 24.89
N GLN A 166 7.52 28.10 24.75
CA GLN A 166 7.69 26.85 23.99
C GLN A 166 6.44 26.44 23.20
N TYR A 167 6.64 25.91 22.01
CA TYR A 167 5.61 25.22 21.24
C TYR A 167 5.88 23.72 21.19
N ARG A 168 4.81 22.93 21.22
CA ARG A 168 4.84 21.47 21.13
C ARG A 168 3.79 20.96 20.15
N PHE A 169 4.22 20.13 19.20
CA PHE A 169 3.33 19.34 18.36
C PHE A 169 3.33 17.88 18.82
N ASP A 170 2.22 17.48 19.45
CA ASP A 170 1.93 16.08 19.82
C ASP A 170 1.08 15.46 18.70
N LEU A 171 1.76 14.90 17.69
CA LEU A 171 1.12 14.35 16.50
C LEU A 171 1.14 12.83 16.50
N ARG A 172 0.04 12.28 16.00
CA ARG A 172 -0.17 10.87 15.71
C ARG A 172 -0.50 10.70 14.24
N PHE A 173 -0.23 9.51 13.75
CA PHE A 173 -0.23 9.21 12.33
C PHE A 173 -0.92 7.86 12.08
N MET A 174 -1.62 7.76 10.95
CA MET A 174 -2.31 6.53 10.53
C MET A 174 -2.28 6.48 9.01
N VAL A 175 -2.02 5.30 8.46
CA VAL A 175 -2.13 5.04 7.02
C VAL A 175 -3.23 4.03 6.74
N ARG A 176 -4.03 4.30 5.72
CA ARG A 176 -5.02 3.38 5.18
C ARG A 176 -4.41 2.65 3.99
N HIS A 177 -4.39 1.33 4.07
CA HIS A 177 -3.89 0.44 3.01
C HIS A 177 -4.96 -0.61 2.65
N ARG A 178 -4.75 -1.35 1.55
CA ARG A 178 -5.58 -2.52 1.21
C ARG A 178 -5.49 -3.56 2.33
N ARG A 179 -6.46 -4.45 2.51
CA ARG A 179 -6.34 -5.54 3.49
C ARG A 179 -5.04 -6.34 3.25
N LEU A 180 -4.11 -6.25 4.20
CA LEU A 180 -2.81 -6.93 4.19
C LEU A 180 -2.83 -8.17 5.08
N LYS A 181 -1.92 -9.13 4.83
CA LYS A 181 -1.67 -10.25 5.76
C LYS A 181 -1.07 -9.72 7.07
N LYS A 182 -1.25 -10.44 8.18
CA LYS A 182 -0.76 -10.01 9.52
C LYS A 182 0.74 -9.66 9.51
N ILE A 183 1.57 -10.46 8.84
CA ILE A 183 3.02 -10.22 8.72
C ILE A 183 3.29 -8.88 8.00
N GLN A 184 2.59 -8.60 6.89
CA GLN A 184 2.73 -7.35 6.17
C GLN A 184 2.25 -6.14 6.99
N GLN A 185 1.18 -6.29 7.78
CA GLN A 185 0.72 -5.25 8.71
C GLN A 185 1.79 -4.95 9.77
N GLN A 186 2.47 -5.97 10.30
CA GLN A 186 3.57 -5.80 11.23
C GLN A 186 4.74 -5.04 10.59
N VAL A 187 5.07 -5.32 9.33
CA VAL A 187 6.11 -4.58 8.59
C VAL A 187 5.75 -3.11 8.41
N VAL A 188 4.49 -2.79 8.06
CA VAL A 188 4.02 -1.39 8.00
C VAL A 188 4.16 -0.73 9.37
N ALA A 189 3.65 -1.36 10.43
CA ALA A 189 3.67 -0.83 11.78
C ALA A 189 5.10 -0.58 12.28
N GLN A 190 6.01 -1.53 12.05
CA GLN A 190 7.42 -1.38 12.40
C GLN A 190 8.06 -0.21 11.65
N SER A 191 7.82 -0.10 10.35
CA SER A 191 8.35 1.00 9.54
C SER A 191 7.79 2.36 9.96
N PHE A 192 6.55 2.37 10.43
CA PHE A 192 5.90 3.52 11.07
C PHE A 192 6.65 3.95 12.31
N THR A 193 6.87 3.01 13.24
CA THR A 193 7.61 3.26 14.48
C THR A 193 8.98 3.82 14.15
N GLU A 194 9.72 3.19 13.23
CA GLU A 194 11.05 3.62 12.81
C GLU A 194 11.10 5.04 12.23
N ALA A 195 10.10 5.43 11.43
CA ALA A 195 10.01 6.78 10.90
C ALA A 195 9.66 7.83 11.96
N LEU A 196 9.02 7.39 13.05
CA LEU A 196 8.56 8.23 14.15
C LEU A 196 9.48 8.20 15.38
N ILE A 197 10.56 7.41 15.37
CA ILE A 197 11.46 7.27 16.54
C ILE A 197 11.92 8.67 16.99
N ASP A 198 11.70 8.96 18.27
CA ASP A 198 12.09 10.17 18.98
C ASP A 198 11.50 11.49 18.44
N LYS A 199 10.40 11.43 17.70
CA LYS A 199 9.73 12.64 17.19
C LYS A 199 8.81 13.25 18.25
N LYS A 200 9.39 14.07 19.11
CA LYS A 200 8.67 15.17 19.79
C LYS A 200 9.08 16.46 19.10
N TRP A 201 8.12 17.14 18.47
CA TRP A 201 8.38 18.42 17.83
C TRP A 201 8.15 19.53 18.85
N ASP A 202 9.16 19.70 19.69
CA ASP A 202 9.25 20.70 20.74
C ASP A 202 10.24 21.78 20.29
N PHE A 203 9.86 23.05 20.30
CA PHE A 203 10.77 24.14 19.98
C PHE A 203 10.49 25.42 20.77
N VAL A 204 11.55 26.16 21.08
CA VAL A 204 11.49 27.42 21.83
C VAL A 204 10.86 28.50 20.96
N ALA A 205 10.01 29.36 21.53
CA ALA A 205 9.29 30.41 20.82
C ALA A 205 10.22 31.34 20.02
N ARG A 206 11.44 31.60 20.52
CA ARG A 206 12.45 32.42 19.83
C ARG A 206 12.99 31.81 18.52
N ASP A 207 12.95 30.49 18.39
CA ASP A 207 13.50 29.74 17.25
C ASP A 207 12.40 29.26 16.29
N ILE A 208 11.17 29.77 16.46
CA ILE A 208 9.98 29.30 15.75
C ILE A 208 10.09 29.37 14.23
N LEU A 209 10.69 30.43 13.71
CA LEU A 209 10.86 30.65 12.27
C LEU A 209 11.74 29.57 11.64
N GLY A 210 12.74 29.06 12.36
CA GLY A 210 13.58 27.95 11.92
C GLY A 210 12.92 26.59 12.15
N ALA A 211 12.12 26.44 13.20
CA ALA A 211 11.51 25.18 13.57
C ALA A 211 10.32 24.78 12.68
N ILE A 212 9.54 25.75 12.19
CA ILE A 212 8.39 25.52 11.29
C ILE A 212 8.79 24.74 10.02
N PRO A 213 9.75 25.21 9.19
CA PRO A 213 10.12 24.51 7.97
C PRO A 213 10.73 23.14 8.25
N VAL A 214 11.51 23.00 9.33
CA VAL A 214 12.08 21.70 9.74
C VAL A 214 10.99 20.72 10.15
N THR A 215 9.96 21.18 10.85
CA THR A 215 8.80 20.34 11.25
C THR A 215 8.01 19.91 10.02
N ALA A 216 7.73 20.83 9.10
CA ALA A 216 7.05 20.53 7.84
C ALA A 216 7.84 19.53 6.96
N GLN A 217 9.16 19.68 6.86
CA GLN A 217 10.04 18.74 6.16
C GLN A 217 10.00 17.33 6.77
N ASN A 218 10.09 17.24 8.10
CA ASN A 218 9.97 15.97 8.82
C ASN A 218 8.63 15.29 8.54
N ILE A 219 7.52 16.03 8.63
CA ILE A 219 6.18 15.50 8.36
C ILE A 219 6.08 15.01 6.92
N ARG A 220 6.61 15.76 5.93
CA ARG A 220 6.69 15.31 4.53
C ARG A 220 7.42 13.97 4.42
N GLU A 221 8.63 13.88 4.94
CA GLU A 221 9.48 12.69 4.75
C GLU A 221 8.84 11.45 5.37
N ILE A 222 8.25 11.59 6.56
CA ILE A 222 7.50 10.53 7.24
C ILE A 222 6.29 10.12 6.39
N ALA A 223 5.51 11.09 5.89
CA ALA A 223 4.35 10.83 5.06
C ALA A 223 4.73 10.08 3.76
N LEU A 224 5.71 10.58 3.00
CA LEU A 224 6.17 9.95 1.75
C LEU A 224 6.68 8.53 2.01
N TYR A 225 7.47 8.32 3.06
CA TYR A 225 8.01 7.01 3.39
C TYR A 225 6.91 6.01 3.71
N VAL A 226 6.03 6.37 4.63
CA VAL A 226 4.96 5.51 5.14
C VAL A 226 3.92 5.21 4.06
N ILE A 227 3.45 6.23 3.33
CA ILE A 227 2.49 6.04 2.23
C ILE A 227 3.13 5.17 1.15
N GLY A 228 4.40 5.38 0.83
CA GLY A 228 5.11 4.55 -0.14
C GLY A 228 5.22 3.08 0.27
N ILE A 229 5.48 2.77 1.54
CA ILE A 229 5.48 1.37 2.03
C ILE A 229 4.08 0.76 1.94
N ALA A 230 3.06 1.51 2.37
CA ALA A 230 1.67 1.08 2.28
C ALA A 230 1.25 0.80 0.82
N ALA A 231 1.71 1.63 -0.12
CA ALA A 231 1.48 1.45 -1.56
C ALA A 231 2.18 0.19 -2.08
N HIS A 232 3.46 -0.02 -1.75
CA HIS A 232 4.23 -1.22 -2.13
C HIS A 232 3.54 -2.51 -1.68
N LEU A 233 3.19 -2.60 -0.39
CA LEU A 233 2.56 -3.79 0.17
C LEU A 233 1.13 -4.00 -0.34
N SER A 234 0.46 -2.94 -0.80
CA SER A 234 -0.85 -3.03 -1.46
C SER A 234 -0.75 -3.42 -2.94
N GLY A 235 0.45 -3.49 -3.51
CA GLY A 235 0.72 -3.78 -4.92
C GLY A 235 0.62 -2.55 -5.85
N ASP A 236 0.51 -1.34 -5.31
CA ASP A 236 0.56 -0.09 -6.08
C ASP A 236 2.02 0.37 -6.24
N PHE A 237 2.75 -0.37 -7.07
CA PHE A 237 4.17 -0.16 -7.31
C PHE A 237 4.49 1.18 -7.99
N ASN A 238 3.54 1.72 -8.77
CA ASN A 238 3.70 3.01 -9.43
C ASN A 238 3.68 4.15 -8.40
N THR A 239 2.69 4.17 -7.53
CA THR A 239 2.62 5.15 -6.44
C THR A 239 3.84 5.04 -5.52
N HIS A 240 4.21 3.82 -5.14
CA HIS A 240 5.42 3.59 -4.34
C HIS A 240 6.66 4.17 -5.01
N LYS A 241 6.92 3.82 -6.27
CA LYS A 241 8.11 4.23 -7.00
C LYS A 241 8.22 5.75 -7.07
N LYS A 242 7.13 6.45 -7.35
CA LYS A 242 7.12 7.93 -7.38
C LYS A 242 7.47 8.53 -6.02
N LEU A 243 6.74 8.14 -4.96
CA LEU A 243 6.94 8.68 -3.61
C LEU A 243 8.33 8.40 -3.05
N HIS A 244 8.83 7.17 -3.21
CA HIS A 244 10.13 6.77 -2.67
C HIS A 244 11.30 7.28 -3.52
N SER A 245 11.13 7.49 -4.83
CA SER A 245 12.16 8.14 -5.66
C SER A 245 12.31 9.61 -5.28
N ASP A 246 11.21 10.34 -5.08
CA ASP A 246 11.24 11.71 -4.57
C ASP A 246 11.93 11.77 -3.20
N LEU A 247 11.52 10.90 -2.27
CA LEU A 247 12.13 10.82 -0.95
C LEU A 247 13.63 10.49 -1.03
N TYR A 248 14.02 9.59 -1.92
CA TYR A 248 15.42 9.21 -2.09
C TYR A 248 16.25 10.39 -2.60
N ASN A 249 15.76 11.13 -3.60
CA ASN A 249 16.43 12.30 -4.15
C ASN A 249 16.59 13.41 -3.10
N ILE A 250 15.54 13.66 -2.31
CA ILE A 250 15.57 14.62 -1.19
C ILE A 250 16.65 14.20 -0.20
N LEU A 251 16.58 12.98 0.33
CA LEU A 251 17.48 12.53 1.39
C LEU A 251 18.92 12.41 0.89
N HIS A 252 19.15 11.95 -0.34
CA HIS A 252 20.49 11.78 -0.90
C HIS A 252 21.28 13.10 -0.93
N SER A 253 20.60 14.22 -1.21
CA SER A 253 21.23 15.55 -1.21
C SER A 253 21.60 16.05 0.20
N ASP A 254 20.86 15.62 1.24
CA ASP A 254 20.94 16.14 2.61
C ASP A 254 21.53 15.15 3.64
N LEU A 255 22.00 13.99 3.18
CA LEU A 255 22.40 12.83 3.99
C LEU A 255 23.29 13.12 5.19
N LYS A 256 24.27 14.01 5.02
CA LYS A 256 25.23 14.34 6.10
C LYS A 256 24.57 15.10 7.26
N LYS A 257 23.41 15.72 7.04
CA LYS A 257 22.75 16.62 8.00
C LYS A 257 21.60 15.94 8.76
N ARG A 258 20.97 14.90 8.22
CA ARG A 258 19.71 14.32 8.74
C ARG A 258 19.90 12.95 9.42
N LYS A 259 20.62 12.92 10.55
CA LYS A 259 20.83 11.68 11.34
C LYS A 259 19.53 11.12 11.92
N ASP A 260 18.56 11.98 12.16
CA ASP A 260 17.23 11.68 12.71
C ASP A 260 16.40 10.75 11.81
N LEU A 261 16.74 10.63 10.53
CA LEU A 261 16.07 9.74 9.58
C LEU A 261 16.96 8.58 9.10
N SER A 262 18.03 8.26 9.84
CA SER A 262 18.94 7.18 9.47
C SER A 262 18.23 5.83 9.22
N PRO A 263 17.26 5.38 10.05
CA PRO A 263 16.57 4.11 9.80
C PRO A 263 15.79 4.11 8.48
N VAL A 264 15.07 5.20 8.20
CA VAL A 264 14.32 5.39 6.95
C VAL A 264 15.26 5.36 5.76
N PHE A 265 16.35 6.10 5.84
CA PHE A 265 17.35 6.17 4.78
C PHE A 265 18.01 4.81 4.50
N GLN A 266 18.34 4.04 5.52
CA GLN A 266 18.96 2.73 5.35
C GLN A 266 18.05 1.73 4.65
N ARG A 267 16.73 1.85 4.80
CA ARG A 267 15.73 0.95 4.21
C ARG A 267 15.22 1.39 2.85
N LEU A 268 15.26 2.68 2.56
CA LEU A 268 14.74 3.22 1.30
C LEU A 268 15.36 2.58 0.04
N PRO A 269 16.69 2.34 -0.06
CA PRO A 269 17.29 1.63 -1.19
C PRO A 269 16.73 0.22 -1.38
N PHE A 270 16.48 -0.49 -0.28
CA PHE A 270 15.92 -1.84 -0.33
C PHE A 270 14.52 -1.82 -0.98
N TRP A 271 13.63 -0.95 -0.52
CA TRP A 271 12.27 -0.88 -1.07
C TRP A 271 12.21 -0.45 -2.54
N LEU A 272 13.06 0.50 -2.93
CA LEU A 272 13.18 0.92 -4.33
C LEU A 272 13.74 -0.18 -5.23
N ALA A 273 14.77 -0.89 -4.77
CA ALA A 273 15.32 -2.02 -5.49
C ALA A 273 14.31 -3.17 -5.61
N GLU A 274 13.59 -3.49 -4.53
CA GLU A 274 12.55 -4.51 -4.51
C GLU A 274 11.43 -4.17 -5.49
N THR A 275 10.96 -2.91 -5.52
CA THR A 275 9.92 -2.49 -6.48
C THR A 275 10.38 -2.61 -7.92
N ASN A 276 11.60 -2.18 -8.24
CA ASN A 276 12.11 -2.33 -9.61
C ASN A 276 12.29 -3.82 -9.96
N SER A 277 12.70 -4.67 -9.01
CA SER A 277 12.78 -6.13 -9.19
C SER A 277 11.42 -6.77 -9.48
N ILE A 278 10.38 -6.39 -8.72
CA ILE A 278 9.00 -6.86 -8.94
C ILE A 278 8.47 -6.38 -10.30
N LEU A 279 8.63 -5.09 -10.62
CA LEU A 279 8.21 -4.55 -11.92
C LEU A 279 8.95 -5.22 -13.09
N GLY A 280 10.24 -5.50 -12.93
CA GLY A 280 11.03 -6.25 -13.93
C GLY A 280 10.47 -7.66 -14.14
N THR A 281 10.12 -8.34 -13.05
CA THR A 281 9.47 -9.66 -13.09
C THR A 281 8.10 -9.59 -13.81
N GLN A 282 7.31 -8.55 -13.57
CA GLN A 282 6.03 -8.35 -14.29
C GLN A 282 6.24 -8.15 -15.79
N GLN A 283 7.23 -7.33 -16.19
CA GLN A 283 7.56 -7.13 -17.61
C GLN A 283 8.04 -8.42 -18.27
N TYR A 284 8.80 -9.25 -17.56
CA TYR A 284 9.21 -10.57 -18.05
C TYR A 284 8.00 -11.45 -18.38
N PHE A 285 7.00 -11.53 -17.49
CA PHE A 285 5.78 -12.31 -17.74
C PHE A 285 4.88 -11.72 -18.84
N LEU A 286 5.04 -10.44 -19.17
CA LEU A 286 4.42 -9.80 -20.33
C LEU A 286 5.24 -9.99 -21.63
N SER A 287 6.24 -10.87 -21.61
CA SER A 287 7.16 -11.15 -22.73
C SER A 287 7.96 -9.92 -23.17
N ASN A 288 8.17 -8.95 -22.28
CA ASN A 288 8.97 -7.75 -22.54
C ASN A 288 10.33 -7.84 -21.82
N LEU A 289 11.22 -8.67 -22.37
CA LEU A 289 12.50 -9.01 -21.74
C LEU A 289 13.45 -7.81 -21.59
N ASP A 290 13.48 -6.89 -22.56
CA ASP A 290 14.39 -5.76 -22.49
C ASP A 290 13.99 -4.77 -21.38
N ASN A 291 12.70 -4.47 -21.23
CA ASN A 291 12.22 -3.68 -20.09
C ASN A 291 12.44 -4.40 -18.75
N ALA A 292 12.29 -5.73 -18.73
CA ALA A 292 12.56 -6.52 -17.53
C ALA A 292 14.03 -6.39 -17.09
N ILE A 293 14.96 -6.44 -18.05
CA ILE A 293 16.39 -6.26 -17.82
C ILE A 293 16.70 -4.84 -17.33
N ASP A 294 16.20 -3.80 -18.00
CA ASP A 294 16.42 -2.40 -17.59
C ASP A 294 15.96 -2.14 -16.15
N LEU A 295 14.76 -2.59 -15.78
CA LEU A 295 14.24 -2.45 -14.42
C LEU A 295 15.09 -3.22 -13.41
N ASN A 296 15.54 -4.42 -13.76
CA ASN A 296 16.36 -5.23 -12.89
C ASN A 296 17.78 -4.65 -12.71
N GLU A 297 18.35 -4.05 -13.75
CA GLU A 297 19.60 -3.32 -13.68
C GLU A 297 19.49 -2.10 -12.79
N LYS A 298 18.38 -1.35 -12.86
CA LYS A 298 18.06 -0.26 -11.93
C LYS A 298 18.00 -0.76 -10.48
N ALA A 299 17.37 -1.92 -10.23
CA ALA A 299 17.35 -2.52 -8.91
C ALA A 299 18.77 -2.84 -8.37
N LEU A 300 19.62 -3.44 -9.21
CA LEU A 300 20.99 -3.79 -8.85
C LEU A 300 21.93 -2.58 -8.75
N ALA A 301 21.64 -1.49 -9.47
CA ALA A 301 22.36 -0.23 -9.32
C ALA A 301 22.10 0.41 -7.94
N ILE A 302 20.85 0.34 -7.46
CA ILE A 302 20.45 0.84 -6.14
C ILE A 302 20.98 -0.06 -5.02
N LEU A 303 20.79 -1.38 -5.16
CA LEU A 303 21.24 -2.36 -4.17
C LEU A 303 21.94 -3.54 -4.86
N PRO A 304 23.29 -3.49 -5.01
CA PRO A 304 24.03 -4.50 -5.77
C PRO A 304 23.85 -5.93 -5.28
N ASN A 305 23.59 -6.13 -3.99
CA ASN A 305 23.40 -7.44 -3.36
C ASN A 305 21.92 -7.83 -3.20
N HIS A 306 21.00 -7.15 -3.89
CA HIS A 306 19.57 -7.47 -3.84
C HIS A 306 19.30 -8.90 -4.33
N TYR A 307 18.73 -9.74 -3.47
CA TYR A 307 18.59 -11.18 -3.74
C TYR A 307 17.67 -11.49 -4.92
N GLY A 308 16.42 -10.99 -4.90
CA GLY A 308 15.45 -11.18 -5.99
C GLY A 308 15.97 -10.72 -7.35
N ALA A 309 16.46 -9.48 -7.44
CA ALA A 309 17.04 -8.94 -8.67
C ALA A 309 18.24 -9.75 -9.23
N ARG A 310 19.04 -10.39 -8.38
CA ARG A 310 20.12 -11.29 -8.85
C ARG A 310 19.58 -12.60 -9.40
N LEU A 311 18.54 -13.16 -8.80
CA LEU A 311 17.85 -14.34 -9.35
C LEU A 311 17.25 -14.01 -10.72
N SER A 312 16.54 -12.89 -10.84
CA SER A 312 16.00 -12.41 -12.10
C SER A 312 17.10 -12.17 -13.14
N LYS A 313 18.25 -11.59 -12.75
CA LYS A 313 19.41 -11.46 -13.64
C LYS A 313 19.88 -12.82 -14.17
N ALA A 314 19.99 -13.83 -13.32
CA ALA A 314 20.40 -15.16 -13.76
C ALA A 314 19.40 -15.76 -14.76
N LEU A 315 18.10 -15.57 -14.54
CA LEU A 315 17.05 -15.97 -15.47
C LEU A 315 17.17 -15.23 -16.81
N TYR A 316 17.33 -13.91 -16.80
CA TYR A 316 17.40 -13.11 -18.03
C TYR A 316 18.65 -13.40 -18.86
N LEU A 317 19.79 -13.65 -18.21
CA LEU A 317 21.00 -14.12 -18.89
C LEU A 317 20.76 -15.46 -19.59
N PHE A 318 20.08 -16.39 -18.90
CA PHE A 318 19.72 -17.68 -19.48
C PHE A 318 18.78 -17.52 -20.69
N GLU A 319 17.74 -16.69 -20.60
CA GLU A 319 16.80 -16.42 -21.71
C GLU A 319 17.48 -15.77 -22.92
N LYS A 320 18.52 -14.96 -22.69
CA LYS A 320 19.38 -14.41 -23.77
C LYS A 320 20.39 -15.42 -24.33
N GLY A 321 20.38 -16.67 -23.86
CA GLY A 321 21.32 -17.72 -24.27
C GLY A 321 22.66 -17.70 -23.56
N ASP A 322 22.90 -16.77 -22.62
CA ASP A 322 24.12 -16.71 -21.80
C ASP A 322 24.01 -17.64 -20.57
N VAL A 323 24.09 -18.94 -20.84
CA VAL A 323 24.04 -20.00 -19.81
C VAL A 323 25.21 -19.89 -18.84
N LEU A 324 26.41 -19.52 -19.30
CA LEU A 324 27.60 -19.39 -18.47
C LEU A 324 27.49 -18.21 -17.51
N GLY A 325 27.03 -17.05 -17.99
CA GLY A 325 26.74 -15.87 -17.18
C GLY A 325 25.69 -16.18 -16.11
N SER A 326 24.61 -16.87 -16.48
CA SER A 326 23.58 -17.33 -15.54
C SER A 326 24.18 -18.18 -14.40
N LYS A 327 24.96 -19.22 -14.72
CA LYS A 327 25.65 -20.06 -13.73
C LYS A 327 26.59 -19.26 -12.82
N LYS A 328 27.30 -18.27 -13.37
CA LYS A 328 28.19 -17.40 -12.61
C LYS A 328 27.42 -16.59 -11.57
N VAL A 329 26.28 -16.01 -11.95
CA VAL A 329 25.41 -15.27 -11.02
C VAL A 329 24.85 -16.19 -9.93
N ILE A 330 24.34 -17.38 -10.28
CA ILE A 330 23.85 -18.36 -9.29
C ILE A 330 24.95 -18.76 -8.30
N LYS A 331 26.19 -18.96 -8.76
CA LYS A 331 27.34 -19.25 -7.88
C LYS A 331 27.62 -18.11 -6.90
N GLN A 332 27.48 -16.86 -7.34
CA GLN A 332 27.62 -15.69 -6.47
C GLN A 332 26.52 -15.63 -5.40
N ILE A 333 25.26 -15.85 -5.81
CA ILE A 333 24.10 -15.89 -4.89
C ILE A 333 24.32 -16.98 -3.84
N LYS A 334 24.69 -18.20 -4.26
CA LYS A 334 24.99 -19.33 -3.38
C LYS A 334 26.06 -18.99 -2.35
N LYS A 335 27.13 -18.29 -2.74
CA LYS A 335 28.21 -17.88 -1.82
C LYS A 335 27.70 -16.91 -0.77
N GLN A 336 26.90 -15.92 -1.15
CA GLN A 336 26.36 -14.93 -0.22
C GLN A 336 25.33 -15.54 0.72
N ASN A 337 24.45 -16.37 0.20
CA ASN A 337 23.35 -16.97 0.95
C ASN A 337 23.83 -17.91 2.07
N ARG A 338 25.02 -18.53 1.93
CA ARG A 338 25.65 -19.33 3.01
C ARG A 338 25.93 -18.54 4.28
N ASN A 339 26.09 -17.23 4.15
CA ASN A 339 26.39 -16.34 5.28
C ASN A 339 25.14 -15.59 5.78
N SER A 340 23.95 -15.87 5.21
CA SER A 340 22.70 -15.27 5.66
C SER A 340 22.25 -15.92 6.97
N SER A 341 21.70 -15.12 7.89
CA SER A 341 21.03 -15.65 9.09
C SER A 341 19.79 -16.49 8.75
N LEU A 342 19.20 -16.24 7.59
CA LEU A 342 18.07 -17.00 7.06
C LEU A 342 18.38 -17.39 5.60
N PRO A 343 19.01 -18.56 5.37
CA PRO A 343 19.38 -19.00 4.04
C PRO A 343 18.15 -19.29 3.16
N ASP A 344 18.03 -18.56 2.05
CA ASP A 344 16.97 -18.77 1.07
C ASP A 344 17.30 -19.91 0.11
N SER A 345 16.29 -20.66 -0.34
CA SER A 345 16.46 -21.84 -1.19
C SER A 345 16.04 -21.65 -2.63
N ALA A 346 15.51 -20.49 -3.01
CA ALA A 346 15.02 -20.18 -4.34
C ALA A 346 16.11 -20.35 -5.42
N TRP A 347 17.35 -19.94 -5.15
CA TRP A 347 18.47 -20.10 -6.09
C TRP A 347 18.74 -21.57 -6.48
N ARG A 348 18.33 -22.53 -5.64
CA ARG A 348 18.47 -23.96 -5.95
C ARG A 348 17.55 -24.38 -7.09
N TYR A 349 16.39 -23.74 -7.30
CA TYR A 349 15.54 -24.04 -8.46
C TYR A 349 16.27 -23.70 -9.76
N SER A 350 16.92 -22.53 -9.82
CA SER A 350 17.72 -22.13 -10.98
C SER A 350 18.95 -23.02 -11.16
N GLU A 351 19.68 -23.37 -10.08
CA GLU A 351 20.80 -24.32 -10.16
C GLU A 351 20.33 -25.70 -10.65
N ALA A 352 19.22 -26.22 -10.10
CA ALA A 352 18.65 -27.52 -10.46
C ALA A 352 18.26 -27.55 -11.94
N PHE A 353 17.59 -26.50 -12.42
CA PHE A 353 17.20 -26.37 -13.82
C PHE A 353 18.40 -26.33 -14.76
N LEU A 354 19.43 -25.55 -14.44
CA LEU A 354 20.65 -25.48 -15.26
C LEU A 354 21.39 -26.82 -15.31
N VAL A 355 21.44 -27.55 -14.20
CA VAL A 355 22.03 -28.91 -14.11
C VAL A 355 21.16 -29.94 -14.85
N LEU A 356 19.84 -29.74 -14.86
CA LEU A 356 18.91 -30.58 -15.62
C LEU A 356 19.20 -30.49 -17.12
N LEU A 357 19.40 -29.28 -17.63
CA LEU A 357 19.71 -29.05 -19.05
C LEU A 357 21.06 -29.62 -19.48
N GLU A 358 21.98 -29.88 -18.55
CA GLU A 358 23.25 -30.58 -18.79
C GLU A 358 23.10 -32.11 -18.85
N GLY A 359 21.90 -32.65 -18.61
CA GLY A 359 21.65 -34.10 -18.57
C GLY A 359 22.03 -34.76 -17.24
N ASN A 360 22.41 -34.01 -16.21
CA ASN A 360 22.73 -34.57 -14.90
C ASN A 360 21.48 -34.69 -14.02
N PHE A 361 20.63 -35.65 -14.34
CA PHE A 361 19.30 -35.83 -13.75
C PHE A 361 19.35 -36.09 -12.24
N GLU A 362 20.26 -36.94 -11.76
CA GLU A 362 20.37 -37.27 -10.34
C GLU A 362 20.76 -36.04 -9.50
N ARG A 363 21.75 -35.27 -9.96
CA ARG A 363 22.16 -34.05 -9.25
C ARG A 363 21.05 -32.99 -9.29
N SER A 364 20.39 -32.82 -10.44
CA SER A 364 19.25 -31.91 -10.57
C SER A 364 18.12 -32.29 -9.61
N PHE A 365 17.76 -33.58 -9.55
CA PHE A 365 16.75 -34.10 -8.63
C PHE A 365 17.03 -33.72 -7.18
N ASN A 366 18.26 -33.98 -6.74
CA ASN A 366 18.70 -33.70 -5.38
C ASN A 366 18.67 -32.19 -5.07
N LEU A 367 18.95 -31.34 -6.05
CA LEU A 367 18.83 -29.88 -5.90
C LEU A 367 17.36 -29.45 -5.80
N TYR A 368 16.46 -29.98 -6.63
CA TYR A 368 15.02 -29.71 -6.52
C TYR A 368 14.45 -30.14 -5.17
N LYS A 369 14.78 -31.35 -4.67
CA LYS A 369 14.37 -31.78 -3.33
C LYS A 369 14.82 -30.80 -2.26
N LYS A 370 16.10 -30.42 -2.27
CA LYS A 370 16.65 -29.42 -1.34
C LYS A 370 16.00 -28.04 -1.48
N ALA A 371 15.56 -27.67 -2.68
CA ALA A 371 14.84 -26.42 -2.91
C ALA A 371 13.42 -26.46 -2.30
N LEU A 372 12.72 -27.58 -2.49
CA LEU A 372 11.36 -27.82 -2.02
C LEU A 372 11.26 -27.99 -0.50
N ASP A 373 12.31 -28.50 0.14
CA ASP A 373 12.39 -28.65 1.60
C ASP A 373 12.93 -27.38 2.30
N GLY A 374 13.43 -26.42 1.53
CA GLY A 374 14.05 -25.20 2.04
C GLY A 374 13.09 -24.03 2.19
N TYR A 375 13.51 -23.02 2.98
CA TYR A 375 12.80 -21.76 3.09
C TYR A 375 12.95 -20.91 1.81
N VAL A 376 11.88 -20.26 1.37
CA VAL A 376 11.81 -19.43 0.15
C VAL A 376 11.04 -18.14 0.47
N THR A 377 11.68 -16.97 0.32
CA THR A 377 11.13 -15.64 0.68
C THR A 377 10.29 -15.02 -0.43
N ASP A 378 10.88 -14.91 -1.63
CA ASP A 378 10.44 -13.93 -2.64
C ASP A 378 9.78 -14.57 -3.87
N PHE A 379 9.55 -15.88 -3.82
CA PHE A 379 9.14 -16.66 -4.98
C PHE A 379 8.00 -17.62 -4.64
N THR A 380 6.99 -17.71 -5.52
CA THR A 380 5.92 -18.70 -5.38
C THR A 380 6.26 -19.93 -6.20
N LEU A 381 6.10 -21.14 -5.66
CA LEU A 381 6.27 -22.39 -6.40
C LEU A 381 5.53 -22.37 -7.76
N ASN A 382 4.37 -21.70 -7.81
CA ASN A 382 3.58 -21.45 -9.01
C ASN A 382 4.36 -20.71 -10.11
N SER A 383 5.21 -19.75 -9.76
CA SER A 383 6.03 -19.04 -10.74
C SER A 383 7.08 -19.96 -11.38
N VAL A 384 7.61 -20.97 -10.66
CA VAL A 384 8.54 -21.96 -11.25
C VAL A 384 7.73 -22.86 -12.17
N LEU A 385 6.55 -23.32 -11.72
CA LEU A 385 5.66 -24.15 -12.54
C LEU A 385 5.29 -23.47 -13.86
N VAL A 386 4.92 -22.19 -13.83
CA VAL A 386 4.61 -21.40 -15.04
C VAL A 386 5.82 -21.34 -15.96
N PHE A 387 7.00 -21.01 -15.42
CA PHE A 387 8.24 -20.99 -16.21
C PHE A 387 8.53 -22.35 -16.87
N LEU A 388 8.46 -23.45 -16.09
CA LEU A 388 8.72 -24.80 -16.60
C LEU A 388 7.72 -25.22 -17.69
N ALA A 389 6.44 -24.86 -17.50
CA ALA A 389 5.39 -25.17 -18.47
C ALA A 389 5.60 -24.42 -19.80
N GLU A 390 5.88 -23.11 -19.75
CA GLU A 390 6.17 -22.31 -20.94
C GLU A 390 7.47 -22.77 -21.63
N TYR A 391 8.50 -23.12 -20.85
CA TYR A 391 9.74 -23.63 -21.40
C TYR A 391 9.55 -25.00 -22.06
N TYR A 392 8.79 -25.92 -21.46
CA TYR A 392 8.46 -27.22 -22.06
C TYR A 392 7.63 -27.06 -23.33
N LYS A 393 6.66 -26.13 -23.33
CA LYS A 393 5.85 -25.81 -24.52
C LYS A 393 6.72 -25.35 -25.69
N LYS A 394 7.76 -24.54 -25.42
CA LYS A 394 8.73 -24.09 -26.41
C LYS A 394 9.70 -25.19 -26.85
N TYR A 395 10.09 -26.08 -25.93
CA TYR A 395 11.08 -27.12 -26.16
C TYR A 395 10.53 -28.50 -25.75
N GLN A 396 9.58 -29.02 -26.53
CA GLN A 396 8.90 -30.29 -26.23
C GLN A 396 9.84 -31.51 -26.12
N SER A 397 11.05 -31.40 -26.66
CA SER A 397 12.09 -32.43 -26.49
C SER A 397 12.58 -32.59 -25.05
N LYS A 398 12.30 -31.63 -24.16
CA LYS A 398 12.78 -31.59 -22.77
C LYS A 398 11.80 -32.29 -21.82
N LYS A 399 11.59 -33.59 -22.04
CA LYS A 399 10.61 -34.44 -21.35
C LYS A 399 10.81 -34.45 -19.83
N GLU A 400 12.04 -34.32 -19.37
CA GLU A 400 12.41 -34.22 -17.96
C GLU A 400 11.70 -33.08 -17.20
N LEU A 401 11.24 -32.04 -17.90
CA LEU A 401 10.48 -30.94 -17.29
C LEU A 401 9.08 -31.38 -16.83
N LEU A 402 8.50 -32.42 -17.44
CA LEU A 402 7.25 -33.02 -16.97
C LEU A 402 7.46 -33.67 -15.59
N PHE A 403 8.56 -34.39 -15.40
CA PHE A 403 8.91 -34.97 -14.11
C PHE A 403 9.05 -33.90 -13.02
N VAL A 404 9.79 -32.83 -13.31
CA VAL A 404 9.99 -31.72 -12.36
C VAL A 404 8.66 -31.03 -12.01
N GLN A 405 7.78 -30.82 -12.98
CA GLN A 405 6.43 -30.29 -12.72
C GLN A 405 5.62 -31.24 -11.83
N GLY A 406 5.67 -32.55 -12.06
CA GLY A 406 5.03 -33.56 -11.22
C GLY A 406 5.52 -33.53 -9.77
N LEU A 407 6.83 -33.40 -9.58
CA LEU A 407 7.47 -33.24 -8.27
C LEU A 407 7.01 -31.99 -7.53
N MET A 408 6.89 -30.87 -8.24
CA MET A 408 6.42 -29.61 -7.66
C MET A 408 4.93 -29.65 -7.31
N TYR A 409 4.09 -30.23 -8.17
CA TYR A 409 2.67 -30.42 -7.86
C TYR A 409 2.47 -31.34 -6.66
N GLU A 410 3.26 -32.41 -6.54
CA GLU A 410 3.23 -33.33 -5.39
C GLU A 410 3.53 -32.55 -4.09
N LYS A 411 4.61 -31.76 -4.08
CA LYS A 411 4.99 -30.96 -2.91
C LYS A 411 3.93 -29.91 -2.54
N ASN A 412 3.18 -29.41 -3.51
CA ASN A 412 2.08 -28.46 -3.29
C ASN A 412 0.74 -29.14 -2.93
N ASN A 413 0.74 -30.45 -2.65
CA ASN A 413 -0.46 -31.26 -2.43
C ASN A 413 -1.48 -31.21 -3.58
N ASN A 414 -1.04 -30.92 -4.80
CA ASN A 414 -1.87 -30.98 -6.00
C ASN A 414 -1.73 -32.36 -6.66
N MET A 415 -2.36 -33.36 -6.05
CA MET A 415 -2.27 -34.75 -6.50
C MET A 415 -2.75 -34.96 -7.95
N PRO A 416 -3.87 -34.36 -8.41
CA PRO A 416 -4.29 -34.49 -9.81
C PRO A 416 -3.26 -33.90 -10.80
N GLY A 417 -2.67 -32.75 -10.47
CA GLY A 417 -1.61 -32.15 -11.29
C GLY A 417 -0.35 -33.02 -11.33
N SER A 418 0.04 -33.58 -10.17
CA SER A 418 1.19 -34.47 -10.04
C SER A 418 1.01 -35.76 -10.86
N LEU A 419 -0.14 -36.42 -10.70
CA LEU A 419 -0.56 -37.61 -11.48
C LEU A 419 -0.40 -37.37 -12.98
N LYS A 420 -1.06 -36.33 -13.50
CA LYS A 420 -1.06 -35.99 -14.92
C LYS A 420 0.37 -35.79 -15.47
N MET A 421 1.23 -35.10 -14.72
CA MET A 421 2.59 -34.81 -15.16
C MET A 421 3.50 -36.04 -15.13
N TYR A 422 3.39 -36.90 -14.11
CA TYR A 422 4.17 -38.14 -14.05
C TYR A 422 3.76 -39.15 -15.11
N GLU A 423 2.45 -39.31 -15.37
CA GLU A 423 1.96 -40.18 -16.45
C GLU A 423 2.45 -39.68 -17.82
N ALA A 424 2.35 -38.37 -18.07
CA ALA A 424 2.87 -37.78 -19.30
C ALA A 424 4.38 -38.00 -19.43
N PHE A 425 5.15 -37.82 -18.35
CA PHE A 425 6.58 -38.09 -18.33
C PHE A 425 6.90 -39.54 -18.71
N LEU A 426 6.29 -40.52 -18.03
CA LEU A 426 6.55 -41.94 -18.27
C LEU A 426 6.20 -42.36 -19.70
N LYS A 427 5.09 -41.86 -20.24
CA LYS A 427 4.70 -42.09 -21.63
C LYS A 427 5.75 -41.59 -22.63
N GLU A 428 6.34 -40.43 -22.37
CA GLU A 428 7.31 -39.81 -23.25
C GLU A 428 8.70 -40.48 -23.19
N VAL A 429 9.09 -41.07 -22.05
CA VAL A 429 10.44 -41.64 -21.85
C VAL A 429 10.53 -43.17 -22.04
N ASP A 430 9.47 -43.85 -22.47
CA ASP A 430 9.42 -45.32 -22.58
C ASP A 430 10.56 -45.93 -23.43
N ARG A 431 11.10 -45.17 -24.41
CA ARG A 431 12.22 -45.62 -25.26
C ARG A 431 13.62 -45.27 -24.73
N GLN A 432 13.73 -44.47 -23.66
CA GLN A 432 14.99 -43.94 -23.11
C GLN A 432 15.18 -44.33 -21.64
N LYS A 433 14.78 -45.55 -21.26
CA LYS A 433 14.68 -45.96 -19.84
C LYS A 433 15.99 -45.82 -19.06
N GLU A 434 17.12 -46.14 -19.68
CA GLU A 434 18.43 -46.08 -19.02
C GLU A 434 18.85 -44.65 -18.66
N GLU A 435 18.55 -43.69 -19.52
CA GLU A 435 18.90 -42.28 -19.33
C GLU A 435 18.16 -41.66 -18.12
N TYR A 436 16.93 -42.11 -17.90
CA TYR A 436 16.00 -41.54 -16.92
C TYR A 436 15.71 -42.45 -15.72
N ASP A 437 16.50 -43.50 -15.47
CA ASP A 437 16.23 -44.54 -14.46
C ASP A 437 15.83 -43.97 -13.09
N THR A 438 16.58 -42.98 -12.61
CA THR A 438 16.31 -42.31 -11.32
C THR A 438 14.93 -41.63 -11.30
N PHE A 439 14.56 -40.91 -12.37
CA PHE A 439 13.27 -40.24 -12.48
C PHE A 439 12.12 -41.25 -12.67
N ILE A 440 12.32 -42.28 -13.48
CA ILE A 440 11.32 -43.33 -13.72
C ILE A 440 10.98 -44.06 -12.43
N ARG A 441 12.00 -44.47 -11.66
CA ARG A 441 11.80 -45.14 -10.36
C ARG A 441 10.99 -44.26 -9.42
N TYR A 442 11.38 -42.99 -9.26
CA TYR A 442 10.68 -42.06 -8.37
C TYR A 442 9.23 -41.80 -8.84
N ALA A 443 9.03 -41.55 -10.14
CA ALA A 443 7.69 -41.32 -10.69
C ALA A 443 6.76 -42.51 -10.47
N LYS A 444 7.23 -43.75 -10.69
CA LYS A 444 6.45 -44.97 -10.44
C LYS A 444 6.11 -45.14 -8.96
N GLU A 445 7.01 -44.80 -8.04
CA GLU A 445 6.74 -44.81 -6.60
C GLU A 445 5.72 -43.75 -6.19
N SER A 446 5.89 -42.50 -6.66
CA SER A 446 4.95 -41.41 -6.41
C SER A 446 3.56 -41.72 -6.97
N LEU A 447 3.46 -42.28 -8.18
CA LEU A 447 2.17 -42.68 -8.76
C LEU A 447 1.44 -43.73 -7.89
N LYS A 448 2.14 -44.75 -7.40
CA LYS A 448 1.54 -45.74 -6.48
C LYS A 448 0.98 -45.08 -5.22
N LYS A 449 1.67 -44.08 -4.68
CA LYS A 449 1.21 -43.30 -3.53
C LYS A 449 -0.01 -42.46 -3.89
N ILE A 450 0.05 -41.70 -4.99
CA ILE A 450 -1.03 -40.82 -5.44
C ILE A 450 -2.32 -41.60 -5.71
N TYR A 451 -2.25 -42.74 -6.42
CA TYR A 451 -3.43 -43.57 -6.68
C TYR A 451 -4.09 -44.08 -5.39
N ARG A 452 -3.29 -44.45 -4.38
CA ARG A 452 -3.80 -44.86 -3.06
C ARG A 452 -4.49 -43.70 -2.35
N GLU A 453 -3.86 -42.53 -2.32
CA GLU A 453 -4.41 -41.33 -1.65
C GLU A 453 -5.68 -40.81 -2.34
N MET A 454 -5.77 -40.92 -3.66
CA MET A 454 -6.94 -40.50 -4.44
C MET A 454 -8.05 -41.56 -4.50
N SER A 455 -7.86 -42.75 -3.92
CA SER A 455 -8.81 -43.88 -3.99
C SER A 455 -9.21 -44.27 -5.42
N LEU A 456 -8.31 -44.06 -6.38
CA LEU A 456 -8.55 -44.44 -7.78
C LEU A 456 -8.45 -45.96 -7.91
N LYS A 457 -9.41 -46.58 -8.62
CA LYS A 457 -9.45 -48.04 -8.75
C LYS A 457 -8.25 -48.51 -9.54
N LYS A 458 -7.88 -49.79 -9.34
CA LYS A 458 -6.77 -50.43 -10.07
C LYS A 458 -6.98 -50.43 -11.60
N GLU A 459 -8.23 -50.33 -12.04
CA GLU A 459 -8.65 -50.24 -13.45
C GLU A 459 -8.37 -48.86 -14.07
N ASP A 460 -8.32 -47.81 -13.24
CA ASP A 460 -7.97 -46.45 -13.65
C ASP A 460 -6.43 -46.23 -13.67
N GLN A 461 -5.66 -47.22 -13.24
CA GLN A 461 -4.19 -47.18 -13.27
C GLN A 461 -3.71 -47.54 -14.67
N LEU A 462 -2.84 -46.70 -15.26
CA LEU A 462 -2.08 -47.12 -16.43
C LEU A 462 -1.37 -48.46 -16.11
N PRO A 463 -1.54 -49.51 -16.93
CA PRO A 463 -1.00 -50.83 -16.59
C PRO A 463 0.50 -50.73 -16.34
N LEU A 464 0.96 -51.23 -15.20
CA LEU A 464 2.38 -51.21 -14.82
C LEU A 464 3.30 -51.93 -15.83
N SER A 465 2.73 -52.78 -16.69
CA SER A 465 3.39 -53.44 -17.83
C SER A 465 3.39 -52.61 -19.12
N GLN A 466 2.57 -51.56 -19.19
CA GLN A 466 2.53 -50.54 -20.25
C GLN A 466 3.23 -49.23 -19.85
N LEU A 467 3.78 -49.15 -18.63
CA LEU A 467 4.61 -48.07 -18.06
C LEU A 467 6.03 -48.57 -17.80
#